data_AF-A0A1D1W9H3-F1
#
_entry.id   AF-A0A1D1W9H3-F1
#
_cell.length_a   1.000
_cell.length_b   1.000
_cell.length_c   1.000
_cell.angle_alpha   90.00
_cell.angle_beta   90.00
_cell.angle_gamma   90.00
#
_symmetry.space_group_name_H-M   'P 1'
#
loop_
_entity.id
_entity.type
_entity.pdbx_description
1 polymer ?
#
loop_
_entity_poly.entity_id
_entity_poly.type
_entity_poly.pdbx_seq_one_letter_code
_entity_poly.pdbx_strand_id
1 'polypeptide(L)'
;MDVKEEESETASCASEVPENDDEVLAEPDVVETGEDQPDTESDDDDVLYQINDIGPYFSKNGAVQWSRFPLDTGKTRSVNKMTGEGGVTPHARSRVMDMPDCIDLFLTSAIKELIVLHTNEEGNRRYGKTEWVPFDVVELDAFLGMLLLQGVHMDGTVPVSELWSEGEGKKIYQACMSRKRFAQITCSLRFDDKSTREKRVELDKMTHVREFFKMWSLSLRTNYLPYESACVDEQVFPFKGRCGFKQYIPTKPRSKYGLKLFLLCCCRTSYCCNIQLYTEKPVGGKPEKNQGKRVVLDLVDYLGDDSGRNVTTDNFFTSLALGEALLKKNISLIGTIRKSRPEIPSAFLPSKYREVHSSLFGHTSDFTLVSYVPKKGKAVTLLSSMHLDA
;
A
#
# COMPACT_ATOMS: atom_id res chain seq x y z
N MET A 1 16.91 38.03 -51.17
CA MET A 1 17.20 39.15 -50.25
C MET A 1 16.23 39.03 -49.09
N ASP A 2 16.67 38.24 -48.14
CA ASP A 2 16.51 38.35 -46.69
C ASP A 2 15.17 38.83 -46.15
N VAL A 3 14.31 37.86 -45.82
CA VAL A 3 13.24 38.04 -44.83
C VAL A 3 13.84 37.68 -43.48
N LYS A 4 13.89 38.67 -42.59
CA LYS A 4 14.36 38.57 -41.22
C LYS A 4 13.54 37.54 -40.44
N GLU A 5 14.21 36.57 -39.83
CA GLU A 5 13.68 35.78 -38.72
C GLU A 5 13.63 36.65 -37.47
N GLU A 6 12.44 36.85 -36.91
CA GLU A 6 12.27 37.28 -35.52
C GLU A 6 12.25 36.03 -34.65
N GLU A 7 13.37 35.75 -33.97
CA GLU A 7 13.42 34.83 -32.85
C GLU A 7 12.54 35.39 -31.73
N SER A 8 11.45 34.70 -31.39
CA SER A 8 10.69 34.98 -30.18
C SER A 8 11.35 34.25 -29.01
N GLU A 9 11.74 35.02 -28.00
CA GLU A 9 12.37 34.52 -26.78
C GLU A 9 11.45 33.51 -26.09
N THR A 10 11.94 32.28 -26.00
CA THR A 10 11.30 31.21 -25.25
C THR A 10 11.45 31.51 -23.76
N ALA A 11 10.33 31.70 -23.06
CA ALA A 11 10.29 31.77 -21.60
C ALA A 11 10.71 30.40 -21.03
N SER A 12 11.99 30.29 -20.69
CA SER A 12 12.56 29.25 -19.85
C SER A 12 11.78 29.19 -18.52
N CYS A 13 11.31 28.00 -18.13
CA CYS A 13 10.61 27.74 -16.87
C CYS A 13 11.57 27.65 -15.67
N ALA A 14 12.60 28.50 -15.67
CA ALA A 14 13.48 28.73 -14.54
C ALA A 14 13.34 30.20 -14.10
N SER A 15 12.15 30.56 -13.62
CA SER A 15 12.03 31.75 -12.78
C SER A 15 12.23 31.32 -11.33
N GLU A 16 13.37 31.75 -10.79
CA GLU A 16 13.68 31.71 -9.37
C GLU A 16 12.56 32.43 -8.62
N VAL A 17 11.74 31.66 -7.91
CA VAL A 17 10.90 32.20 -6.85
C VAL A 17 11.86 32.50 -5.69
N PRO A 18 11.87 33.71 -5.11
CA PRO A 18 12.67 33.95 -3.92
C PRO A 18 12.12 33.06 -2.80
N GLU A 19 12.88 32.01 -2.45
CA GLU A 19 12.67 31.24 -1.24
C GLU A 19 12.89 32.20 -0.07
N ASN A 20 11.80 32.64 0.54
CA ASN A 20 11.84 33.32 1.83
C ASN A 20 12.07 32.23 2.87
N ASP A 21 13.34 31.81 2.97
CA ASP A 21 13.84 30.82 3.92
C ASP A 21 13.94 31.45 5.30
N ASP A 22 12.85 31.36 6.08
CA ASP A 22 12.90 31.48 7.53
C ASP A 22 11.79 30.61 8.15
N GLU A 23 11.78 29.32 7.80
CA GLU A 23 11.21 28.28 8.66
C GLU A 23 12.33 27.35 9.09
N VAL A 24 12.93 27.66 10.24
CA VAL A 24 13.82 26.76 10.97
C VAL A 24 13.01 25.56 11.44
N LEU A 25 12.95 24.49 10.65
CA LEU A 25 12.32 23.24 11.06
C LEU A 25 13.13 22.00 10.66
N ALA A 26 13.30 21.19 11.72
CA ALA A 26 14.12 20.00 11.91
C ALA A 26 14.46 19.16 10.67
N GLU A 27 15.72 18.73 10.62
CA GLU A 27 16.16 17.61 9.79
C GLU A 27 15.20 16.42 9.98
N PRO A 28 14.90 15.66 8.91
CA PRO A 28 14.03 14.51 9.01
C PRO A 28 14.61 13.54 10.04
N ASP A 29 13.85 13.31 11.12
CA ASP A 29 14.14 12.25 12.08
C ASP A 29 14.42 10.97 11.29
N VAL A 30 15.65 10.46 11.43
CA VAL A 30 15.97 9.09 11.03
C VAL A 30 15.17 8.20 11.96
N VAL A 31 13.91 7.93 11.58
CA VAL A 31 13.14 6.88 12.22
C VAL A 31 13.84 5.60 11.81
N GLU A 32 14.38 4.89 12.81
CA GLU A 32 14.70 3.48 12.69
C GLU A 32 13.46 2.77 12.14
N THR A 33 13.42 2.64 10.81
CA THR A 33 12.58 1.68 10.14
C THR A 33 12.99 0.36 10.75
N GLY A 34 12.09 -0.25 11.53
CA GLY A 34 12.35 -1.48 12.25
C GLY A 34 13.15 -2.41 11.34
N GLU A 35 14.41 -2.61 11.69
CA GLU A 35 15.43 -3.05 10.75
C GLU A 35 14.89 -4.26 9.97
N ASP A 36 14.78 -4.11 8.65
CA ASP A 36 15.00 -5.21 7.72
C ASP A 36 16.49 -5.57 7.89
N GLN A 37 16.83 -6.11 9.06
CA GLN A 37 18.10 -6.77 9.25
C GLN A 37 18.10 -7.91 8.23
N PRO A 38 19.12 -8.02 7.36
CA PRO A 38 19.41 -9.32 6.79
C PRO A 38 19.48 -10.30 7.96
N ASP A 39 18.92 -11.51 7.81
CA ASP A 39 19.00 -12.61 8.79
C ASP A 39 20.48 -12.96 9.05
N THR A 40 21.22 -12.08 9.72
CA THR A 40 22.58 -12.29 10.18
C THR A 40 22.51 -13.20 11.39
N GLU A 41 23.43 -14.16 11.35
CA GLU A 41 23.58 -15.26 12.28
C GLU A 41 23.68 -14.71 13.70
N SER A 42 22.68 -14.99 14.54
CA SER A 42 22.90 -14.86 15.98
C SER A 42 23.72 -16.08 16.39
N ASP A 43 25.03 -15.90 16.49
CA ASP A 43 25.84 -16.69 17.39
C ASP A 43 25.48 -16.20 18.80
N ASP A 44 24.65 -16.95 19.50
CA ASP A 44 24.59 -16.96 20.96
C ASP A 44 24.06 -18.33 21.42
N ASP A 45 25.02 -19.06 21.98
CA ASP A 45 24.98 -20.19 22.91
C ASP A 45 24.04 -21.39 22.70
N ASP A 46 24.70 -22.56 22.73
CA ASP A 46 24.18 -23.91 22.79
C ASP A 46 23.08 -24.09 23.86
N VAL A 47 21.84 -23.79 23.51
CA VAL A 47 20.72 -24.39 24.21
C VAL A 47 20.48 -25.76 23.61
N LEU A 48 21.11 -26.76 24.21
CA LEU A 48 20.80 -28.18 24.09
C LEU A 48 19.36 -28.40 24.56
N TYR A 49 18.38 -28.05 23.72
CA TYR A 49 17.00 -28.43 23.94
C TYR A 49 16.97 -29.96 23.88
N GLN A 50 16.65 -30.57 25.02
CA GLN A 50 16.50 -32.00 25.12
C GLN A 50 15.39 -32.43 24.15
N ILE A 51 15.82 -32.99 23.01
CA ILE A 51 14.97 -33.60 21.97
C ILE A 51 14.08 -34.72 22.58
N ASN A 52 14.39 -35.16 23.81
CA ASN A 52 13.69 -36.19 24.57
C ASN A 52 12.57 -35.70 25.50
N ASP A 53 12.30 -34.39 25.60
CA ASP A 53 11.18 -33.89 26.41
C ASP A 53 9.85 -34.02 25.64
N ILE A 54 8.91 -34.81 26.16
CA ILE A 54 7.58 -35.05 25.54
C ILE A 54 6.63 -33.89 25.87
N GLY A 55 7.03 -32.97 26.77
CA GLY A 55 6.21 -31.84 27.21
C GLY A 55 5.93 -30.78 26.12
N PRO A 56 4.95 -29.89 26.37
CA PRO A 56 4.63 -28.79 25.46
C PRO A 56 5.76 -27.77 25.36
N TYR A 57 5.77 -26.98 24.30
CA TYR A 57 6.68 -25.84 24.17
C TYR A 57 6.07 -24.60 24.82
N PHE A 58 6.88 -23.83 25.54
CA PHE A 58 6.46 -22.54 26.10
C PHE A 58 7.02 -21.39 25.28
N SER A 59 6.22 -20.36 25.06
CA SER A 59 6.67 -19.10 24.44
C SER A 59 7.79 -18.45 25.26
N LYS A 60 8.60 -17.57 24.64
CA LYS A 60 9.71 -16.87 25.33
C LYS A 60 9.25 -16.09 26.57
N ASN A 61 8.04 -15.54 26.53
CA ASN A 61 7.45 -14.84 27.67
C ASN A 61 6.67 -15.74 28.65
N GLY A 62 6.63 -17.06 28.41
CA GLY A 62 5.88 -18.04 29.21
C GLY A 62 4.37 -17.94 29.13
N ALA A 63 3.81 -17.00 28.36
CA ALA A 63 2.37 -16.72 28.32
C ALA A 63 1.56 -17.69 27.45
N VAL A 64 2.20 -18.42 26.53
CA VAL A 64 1.54 -19.33 25.58
C VAL A 64 2.19 -20.70 25.66
N GLN A 65 1.35 -21.71 25.82
CA GLN A 65 1.73 -23.12 25.75
C GLN A 65 1.33 -23.69 24.39
N TRP A 66 2.29 -24.28 23.69
CA TRP A 66 2.12 -24.91 22.38
C TRP A 66 2.27 -26.42 22.50
N SER A 67 1.19 -27.15 22.26
CA SER A 67 1.17 -28.62 22.24
C SER A 67 1.93 -29.15 21.02
N ARG A 68 2.65 -30.27 21.16
CA ARG A 68 3.41 -30.88 20.06
C ARG A 68 2.54 -31.53 18.99
N PHE A 69 1.34 -31.92 19.38
CA PHE A 69 0.35 -32.56 18.53
C PHE A 69 -0.92 -31.73 18.54
N PRO A 70 -1.71 -31.79 17.44
CA PRO A 70 -3.04 -31.19 17.41
C PRO A 70 -3.91 -31.70 18.56
N LEU A 71 -4.82 -30.85 19.02
CA LEU A 71 -5.85 -31.30 19.95
C LEU A 71 -6.78 -32.28 19.23
N ASP A 72 -6.88 -33.51 19.72
CA ASP A 72 -7.85 -34.47 19.21
C ASP A 72 -9.26 -34.03 19.62
N THR A 73 -9.96 -33.41 18.68
CA THR A 73 -11.34 -32.97 18.86
C THR A 73 -12.35 -33.98 18.28
N GLY A 74 -11.88 -35.10 17.72
CA GLY A 74 -12.70 -36.12 17.07
C GLY A 74 -13.49 -35.64 15.83
N LYS A 75 -13.30 -34.38 15.40
CA LYS A 75 -13.97 -33.77 14.23
C LYS A 75 -13.04 -32.77 13.55
N THR A 76 -12.93 -32.85 12.22
CA THR A 76 -12.28 -31.79 11.44
C THR A 76 -13.05 -30.47 11.60
N ARG A 77 -12.39 -29.42 12.07
CA ARG A 77 -13.02 -28.10 12.26
C ARG A 77 -13.35 -27.52 10.89
N SER A 78 -14.60 -27.14 10.64
CA SER A 78 -14.93 -26.40 9.43
C SER A 78 -14.50 -24.94 9.60
N VAL A 79 -13.36 -24.58 9.01
CA VAL A 79 -12.86 -23.21 8.94
C VAL A 79 -13.22 -22.58 7.59
N ASN A 80 -13.25 -21.25 7.54
CA ASN A 80 -13.34 -20.47 6.30
C ASN A 80 -14.55 -20.80 5.40
N LYS A 81 -15.72 -21.00 6.01
CA LYS A 81 -16.99 -21.05 5.24
C LYS A 81 -17.34 -19.63 4.82
N MET A 82 -16.91 -19.25 3.61
CA MET A 82 -17.14 -17.92 3.08
C MET A 82 -18.65 -17.59 3.04
N THR A 83 -18.99 -16.40 3.52
CA THR A 83 -20.33 -15.82 3.34
C THR A 83 -20.32 -14.88 2.13
N GLY A 84 -21.34 -15.02 1.28
CA GLY A 84 -21.49 -14.23 0.05
C GLY A 84 -20.58 -14.68 -1.11
N GLU A 85 -20.72 -14.00 -2.25
CA GLU A 85 -19.92 -14.25 -3.46
C GLU A 85 -18.75 -13.26 -3.55
N GLY A 86 -17.58 -13.77 -3.94
CA GLY A 86 -16.46 -12.94 -4.34
C GLY A 86 -16.58 -12.44 -5.78
N GLY A 87 -15.86 -11.38 -6.10
CA GLY A 87 -15.80 -10.76 -7.41
C GLY A 87 -16.38 -9.34 -7.46
N VAL A 88 -16.70 -8.90 -8.67
CA VAL A 88 -17.34 -7.61 -8.94
C VAL A 88 -18.70 -7.56 -8.23
N THR A 89 -18.99 -6.50 -7.50
CA THR A 89 -20.24 -6.42 -6.72
C THR A 89 -21.47 -6.18 -7.62
N PRO A 90 -22.69 -6.49 -7.16
CA PRO A 90 -23.92 -6.09 -7.87
C PRO A 90 -23.99 -4.58 -8.13
N HIS A 91 -23.43 -3.78 -7.21
CA HIS A 91 -23.33 -2.33 -7.37
C HIS A 91 -22.52 -1.94 -8.62
N ALA A 92 -21.34 -2.53 -8.80
CA ALA A 92 -20.50 -2.28 -9.96
C ALA A 92 -21.11 -2.86 -11.25
N ARG A 93 -21.63 -4.10 -11.22
CA ARG A 93 -22.25 -4.73 -12.39
C ARG A 93 -23.43 -3.95 -12.96
N SER A 94 -24.21 -3.29 -12.10
CA SER A 94 -25.36 -2.49 -12.53
C SER A 94 -25.00 -1.12 -13.14
N ARG A 95 -23.73 -0.73 -13.08
CA ARG A 95 -23.22 0.58 -13.56
C ARG A 95 -22.30 0.49 -14.76
N VAL A 96 -21.95 -0.71 -15.21
CA VAL A 96 -21.04 -0.93 -16.33
C VAL A 96 -21.83 -1.50 -17.50
N MET A 97 -22.00 -0.69 -18.53
CA MET A 97 -22.59 -1.06 -19.81
C MET A 97 -21.50 -1.19 -20.88
N ASP A 98 -20.48 -0.35 -20.82
CA ASP A 98 -19.34 -0.35 -21.73
C ASP A 98 -17.98 -0.27 -21.02
N MET A 99 -16.89 -0.20 -21.80
CA MET A 99 -15.54 -0.14 -21.25
C MET A 99 -15.26 1.16 -20.49
N PRO A 100 -15.58 2.37 -21.01
CA PRO A 100 -15.45 3.63 -20.26
C PRO A 100 -16.08 3.61 -18.86
N ASP A 101 -17.27 3.01 -18.70
CA ASP A 101 -17.95 2.94 -17.40
C ASP A 101 -17.10 2.28 -16.31
N CYS A 102 -16.17 1.40 -16.69
CA CYS A 102 -15.25 0.75 -15.73
C CYS A 102 -14.34 1.76 -15.02
N ILE A 103 -13.92 2.83 -15.70
CA ILE A 103 -13.09 3.89 -15.11
C ILE A 103 -13.94 4.75 -14.17
N ASP A 104 -15.18 5.01 -14.54
CA ASP A 104 -16.10 5.86 -13.77
C ASP A 104 -16.53 5.24 -12.44
N LEU A 105 -16.40 3.91 -12.29
CA LEU A 105 -16.50 3.25 -11.00
C LEU A 105 -15.47 3.76 -9.97
N PHE A 106 -14.28 4.15 -10.44
CA PHE A 106 -13.15 4.59 -9.62
C PHE A 106 -12.95 6.11 -9.64
N LEU A 107 -13.21 6.74 -10.78
CA LEU A 107 -13.23 8.18 -10.96
C LEU A 107 -14.68 8.62 -11.11
N THR A 108 -15.43 8.51 -10.01
CA THR A 108 -16.85 8.87 -9.99
C THR A 108 -17.06 10.34 -10.36
N SER A 109 -18.29 10.72 -10.74
CA SER A 109 -18.62 12.12 -11.04
C SER A 109 -18.19 13.07 -9.92
N ALA A 110 -18.40 12.70 -8.65
CA ALA A 110 -17.98 13.49 -7.50
C ALA A 110 -16.45 13.67 -7.43
N ILE A 111 -15.68 12.61 -7.74
CA ILE A 111 -14.22 12.69 -7.82
C ILE A 111 -13.79 13.61 -8.96
N LYS A 112 -14.38 13.46 -10.15
CA LYS A 112 -14.06 14.30 -11.32
C LYS A 112 -14.40 15.77 -11.05
N GLU A 113 -15.56 16.04 -10.46
CA GLU A 113 -16.01 17.39 -10.07
C GLU A 113 -15.05 18.04 -9.07
N LEU A 114 -14.61 17.30 -8.04
CA LEU A 114 -13.60 17.78 -7.08
C LEU A 114 -12.30 18.19 -7.77
N ILE A 115 -11.80 17.34 -8.68
CA ILE A 115 -10.57 17.61 -9.44
C ILE A 115 -10.74 18.85 -10.33
N VAL A 116 -11.84 18.91 -11.08
CA VAL A 116 -12.13 20.01 -12.00
C VAL A 116 -12.25 21.34 -11.26
N LEU A 117 -12.97 21.36 -10.13
CA LEU A 117 -13.16 22.56 -9.31
C LEU A 117 -11.81 23.15 -8.87
N HIS A 118 -11.01 22.37 -8.14
CA HIS A 118 -9.78 22.88 -7.55
C HIS A 118 -8.67 23.10 -8.59
N THR A 119 -8.69 22.36 -9.69
CA THR A 119 -7.77 22.60 -10.82
C THR A 119 -8.08 23.93 -11.51
N ASN A 120 -9.36 24.29 -11.67
CA ASN A 120 -9.75 25.59 -12.20
C ASN A 120 -9.38 26.75 -11.26
N GLU A 121 -9.56 26.59 -9.95
CA GLU A 121 -9.15 27.60 -8.97
C GLU A 121 -7.65 27.89 -9.08
N GLU A 122 -6.83 26.85 -9.15
CA GLU A 122 -5.38 26.98 -9.30
C GLU A 122 -4.98 27.51 -10.68
N GLY A 123 -5.64 27.06 -11.74
CA GLY A 123 -5.40 27.53 -13.11
C GLY A 123 -5.67 29.03 -13.25
N ASN A 124 -6.80 29.51 -12.72
CA ASN A 124 -7.12 30.94 -12.66
C ASN A 124 -6.11 31.72 -11.83
N ARG A 125 -5.64 31.16 -10.69
CA ARG A 125 -4.62 31.81 -9.86
C ARG A 125 -3.27 31.93 -10.58
N ARG A 126 -2.89 30.91 -11.36
CA ARG A 126 -1.55 30.79 -11.95
C ARG A 126 -1.41 31.51 -13.30
N TYR A 127 -2.47 31.53 -14.12
CA TYR A 127 -2.45 32.11 -15.46
C TYR A 127 -3.44 33.28 -15.64
N GLY A 128 -4.30 33.55 -14.66
CA GLY A 128 -5.35 34.56 -14.77
C GLY A 128 -6.52 34.11 -15.65
N LYS A 129 -7.63 34.85 -15.56
CA LYS A 129 -8.88 34.53 -16.28
C LYS A 129 -8.79 34.70 -17.81
N THR A 130 -7.77 35.38 -18.30
CA THR A 130 -7.57 35.65 -19.74
C THR A 130 -6.81 34.53 -20.43
N GLU A 131 -5.85 33.89 -19.76
CA GLU A 131 -5.06 32.81 -20.34
C GLU A 131 -5.57 31.42 -19.92
N TRP A 132 -6.17 31.30 -18.73
CA TRP A 132 -6.79 30.05 -18.30
C TRP A 132 -8.16 29.84 -18.97
N VAL A 133 -8.22 28.89 -19.89
CA VAL A 133 -9.50 28.35 -20.38
C VAL A 133 -10.08 27.41 -19.32
N PRO A 134 -11.37 27.55 -18.95
CA PRO A 134 -12.03 26.64 -18.02
C PRO A 134 -11.80 25.17 -18.40
N PHE A 135 -11.28 24.41 -17.44
CA PHE A 135 -11.09 22.97 -17.51
C PHE A 135 -12.41 22.28 -17.14
N ASP A 136 -12.81 21.24 -17.87
CA ASP A 136 -14.04 20.51 -17.61
C ASP A 136 -13.81 18.99 -17.52
N VAL A 137 -14.88 18.24 -17.31
CA VAL A 137 -14.81 16.78 -17.17
C VAL A 137 -14.36 16.10 -18.47
N VAL A 138 -14.74 16.64 -19.63
CA VAL A 138 -14.34 16.09 -20.94
C VAL A 138 -12.83 16.23 -21.13
N GLU A 139 -12.29 17.39 -20.78
CA GLU A 139 -10.86 17.64 -20.84
C GLU A 139 -10.07 16.85 -19.78
N LEU A 140 -10.65 16.62 -18.60
CA LEU A 140 -10.09 15.71 -17.60
C LEU A 140 -10.01 14.28 -18.12
N ASP A 141 -11.07 13.76 -18.73
CA ASP A 141 -11.09 12.41 -19.29
C ASP A 141 -10.10 12.28 -20.45
N ALA A 142 -9.99 13.29 -21.31
CA ALA A 142 -8.97 13.36 -22.35
C ALA A 142 -7.54 13.34 -21.76
N PHE A 143 -7.28 14.16 -20.74
CA PHE A 143 -5.99 14.21 -20.05
C PHE A 143 -5.62 12.85 -19.42
N LEU A 144 -6.55 12.21 -18.71
CA LEU A 144 -6.34 10.89 -18.11
C LEU A 144 -6.14 9.81 -19.17
N GLY A 145 -6.91 9.85 -20.26
CA GLY A 145 -6.75 8.96 -21.41
C GLY A 145 -5.34 9.07 -22.03
N MET A 146 -4.79 10.28 -22.12
CA MET A 146 -3.41 10.49 -22.55
C MET A 146 -2.39 9.89 -21.58
N LEU A 147 -2.57 10.02 -20.27
CA LEU A 147 -1.69 9.42 -19.27
C LEU A 147 -1.71 7.88 -19.34
N LEU A 148 -2.90 7.28 -19.52
CA LEU A 148 -3.03 5.84 -19.74
C LEU A 148 -2.30 5.41 -21.02
N LEU A 149 -2.46 6.17 -22.10
CA LEU A 149 -1.81 5.90 -23.38
C LEU A 149 -0.28 6.03 -23.30
N GLN A 150 0.25 6.99 -22.52
CA GLN A 150 1.69 7.06 -22.22
C GLN A 150 2.18 5.79 -21.53
N GLY A 151 1.39 5.23 -20.61
CA GLY A 151 1.69 3.94 -19.99
C GLY A 151 1.76 2.80 -21.01
N VAL A 152 0.76 2.69 -21.89
CA VAL A 152 0.71 1.67 -22.97
C VAL A 152 1.91 1.79 -23.91
N HIS A 153 2.29 3.01 -24.24
CA HIS A 153 3.42 3.30 -25.12
C HIS A 153 4.79 3.26 -24.43
N MET A 154 4.83 3.07 -23.11
CA MET A 154 6.05 3.17 -22.30
C MET A 154 6.73 4.56 -22.36
N ASP A 155 5.95 5.61 -22.59
CA ASP A 155 6.41 7.00 -22.75
C ASP A 155 6.59 7.75 -21.42
N GLY A 156 6.38 7.10 -20.27
CA GLY A 156 6.33 7.77 -18.96
C GLY A 156 7.62 8.47 -18.51
N THR A 157 8.72 8.31 -19.25
CA THR A 157 9.99 9.02 -19.02
C THR A 157 10.43 9.90 -20.20
N VAL A 158 9.66 9.90 -21.29
CA VAL A 158 9.95 10.71 -22.47
C VAL A 158 9.60 12.17 -22.17
N PRO A 159 10.49 13.14 -22.43
CA PRO A 159 10.20 14.54 -22.23
C PRO A 159 8.95 15.00 -22.98
N VAL A 160 8.11 15.81 -22.33
CA VAL A 160 6.88 16.38 -22.93
C VAL A 160 7.17 17.15 -24.22
N SER A 161 8.35 17.76 -24.36
CA SER A 161 8.77 18.41 -25.61
C SER A 161 8.91 17.45 -26.78
N GLU A 162 9.40 16.23 -26.54
CA GLU A 162 9.61 15.22 -27.58
C GLU A 162 8.29 14.56 -28.00
N LEU A 163 7.40 14.29 -27.04
CA LEU A 163 6.08 13.70 -27.28
C LEU A 163 5.21 14.53 -28.24
N TRP A 164 5.43 15.85 -28.31
CA TRP A 164 4.73 16.78 -29.20
C TRP A 164 5.62 17.31 -30.34
N SER A 165 6.82 16.75 -30.57
CA SER A 165 7.68 17.19 -31.68
C SER A 165 7.04 16.90 -33.05
N GLU A 166 7.33 17.71 -34.06
CA GLU A 166 6.69 17.56 -35.39
C GLU A 166 7.12 16.29 -36.13
N GLY A 167 8.37 15.84 -35.93
CA GLY A 167 8.93 14.67 -36.60
C GLY A 167 8.71 13.36 -35.84
N GLU A 168 9.17 13.31 -34.59
CA GLU A 168 9.20 12.09 -33.77
C GLU A 168 8.02 12.01 -32.77
N GLY A 169 7.22 13.08 -32.67
CA GLY A 169 6.08 13.13 -31.78
C GLY A 169 4.94 12.24 -32.24
N LYS A 170 4.15 11.76 -31.28
CA LYS A 170 3.03 10.87 -31.58
C LYS A 170 1.80 11.72 -31.90
N LYS A 171 1.34 11.66 -33.15
CA LYS A 171 0.19 12.42 -33.66
C LYS A 171 -1.07 12.30 -32.79
N ILE A 172 -1.26 11.17 -32.12
CA ILE A 172 -2.40 10.96 -31.20
C ILE A 172 -2.40 11.94 -30.02
N TYR A 173 -1.23 12.33 -29.50
CA TYR A 173 -1.13 13.30 -28.41
C TYR A 173 -1.45 14.71 -28.90
N GLN A 174 -0.92 15.09 -30.07
CA GLN A 174 -1.19 16.38 -30.71
C GLN A 174 -2.67 16.53 -31.08
N ALA A 175 -3.30 15.44 -31.55
CA ALA A 175 -4.71 15.40 -31.89
C ALA A 175 -5.64 15.51 -30.66
N CYS A 176 -5.18 15.08 -29.49
CA CYS A 176 -5.96 15.12 -28.26
C CYS A 176 -5.92 16.50 -27.59
N MET A 177 -4.73 17.06 -27.37
CA MET A 177 -4.57 18.44 -26.87
C MET A 177 -3.21 19.03 -27.22
N SER A 178 -3.12 20.36 -27.22
CA SER A 178 -1.83 21.04 -27.45
C SER A 178 -0.83 20.80 -26.31
N ARG A 179 0.47 20.84 -26.62
CA ARG A 179 1.55 20.76 -25.63
C ARG A 179 1.39 21.81 -24.53
N LYS A 180 1.01 23.03 -24.91
CA LYS A 180 0.77 24.14 -23.98
C LYS A 180 -0.34 23.80 -22.99
N ARG A 181 -1.47 23.29 -23.48
CA ARG A 181 -2.61 22.94 -22.62
C ARG A 181 -2.30 21.77 -21.69
N PHE A 182 -1.64 20.72 -22.19
CA PHE A 182 -1.18 19.61 -21.36
C PHE A 182 -0.28 20.09 -20.21
N ALA A 183 0.68 20.98 -20.50
CA ALA A 183 1.56 21.55 -19.47
C ALA A 183 0.79 22.42 -18.47
N GLN A 184 -0.15 23.24 -18.93
CA GLN A 184 -1.00 24.06 -18.06
C GLN A 184 -1.81 23.19 -17.08
N ILE A 185 -2.47 22.14 -17.57
CA ILE A 185 -3.24 21.19 -16.74
C ILE A 185 -2.32 20.48 -15.74
N THR A 186 -1.20 19.90 -16.21
CA THR A 186 -0.22 19.20 -15.35
C THR A 186 0.25 20.08 -14.19
N CYS A 187 0.50 21.36 -14.46
CA CYS A 187 0.96 22.33 -13.47
C CYS A 187 -0.14 22.79 -12.50
N SER A 188 -1.40 22.75 -12.91
CA SER A 188 -2.55 23.25 -12.15
C SER A 188 -3.38 22.18 -11.46
N LEU A 189 -3.13 20.90 -11.72
CA LEU A 189 -3.94 19.80 -11.17
C LEU A 189 -3.99 19.83 -9.62
N ARG A 190 -5.18 19.92 -9.04
CA ARG A 190 -5.40 19.96 -7.57
C ARG A 190 -6.55 19.04 -7.17
N PHE A 191 -6.53 18.64 -5.89
CA PHE A 191 -7.47 17.67 -5.30
C PHE A 191 -8.07 18.15 -3.97
N ASP A 192 -7.84 19.42 -3.60
CA ASP A 192 -8.38 20.02 -2.39
C ASP A 192 -8.44 21.55 -2.49
N ASP A 193 -9.24 22.14 -1.61
CA ASP A 193 -9.33 23.58 -1.41
C ASP A 193 -8.06 24.12 -0.74
N LYS A 194 -7.34 24.98 -1.45
CA LYS A 194 -6.12 25.63 -0.97
C LYS A 194 -6.39 26.62 0.17
N SER A 195 -7.55 27.28 0.21
CA SER A 195 -7.84 28.37 1.15
C SER A 195 -7.92 27.91 2.61
N THR A 196 -8.33 26.65 2.83
CA THR A 196 -8.43 26.03 4.16
C THR A 196 -7.25 25.11 4.48
N ARG A 197 -6.32 24.93 3.54
CA ARG A 197 -5.30 23.87 3.60
C ARG A 197 -4.30 24.02 4.75
N GLU A 198 -3.83 25.25 4.98
CA GLU A 198 -2.80 25.53 5.99
C GLU A 198 -3.22 25.04 7.38
N LYS A 199 -4.46 25.28 7.79
CA LYS A 199 -4.98 24.81 9.09
C LYS A 199 -5.15 23.29 9.15
N ARG A 200 -5.44 22.65 8.01
CA ARG A 200 -5.71 21.20 7.96
C ARG A 200 -4.41 20.38 7.95
N VAL A 201 -3.31 20.90 7.37
CA VAL A 201 -2.04 20.17 7.24
C VAL A 201 -1.39 19.88 8.59
N GLU A 202 -1.63 20.72 9.59
CA GLU A 202 -1.19 20.52 10.98
C GLU A 202 -1.77 19.24 11.59
N LEU A 203 -2.98 18.86 11.17
CA LEU A 203 -3.71 17.69 11.67
C LEU A 203 -3.52 16.46 10.76
N ASP A 204 -3.43 16.67 9.45
CA ASP A 204 -3.36 15.61 8.46
C ASP A 204 -2.36 15.97 7.35
N LYS A 205 -1.17 15.33 7.36
CA LYS A 205 -0.16 15.55 6.33
C LYS A 205 -0.67 15.23 4.91
N MET A 206 -1.71 14.40 4.76
CA MET A 206 -2.32 14.03 3.47
C MET A 206 -3.35 15.05 2.96
N THR A 207 -3.58 16.15 3.67
CA THR A 207 -4.61 17.16 3.39
C THR A 207 -4.80 17.48 1.90
N HIS A 208 -3.71 17.62 1.14
CA HIS A 208 -3.69 17.91 -0.30
C HIS A 208 -4.47 16.95 -1.20
N VAL A 209 -4.63 15.69 -0.77
CA VAL A 209 -5.28 14.62 -1.55
C VAL A 209 -6.26 13.80 -0.70
N ARG A 210 -6.52 14.23 0.55
CA ARG A 210 -7.26 13.43 1.53
C ARG A 210 -8.67 13.10 1.06
N GLU A 211 -9.39 14.09 0.54
CA GLU A 211 -10.78 13.92 0.11
C GLU A 211 -10.87 13.01 -1.10
N PHE A 212 -10.08 13.29 -2.15
CA PHE A 212 -9.91 12.42 -3.31
C PHE A 212 -9.60 10.98 -2.90
N PHE A 213 -8.59 10.76 -2.07
CA PHE A 213 -8.15 9.42 -1.69
C PHE A 213 -9.19 8.67 -0.87
N LYS A 214 -9.96 9.36 -0.02
CA LYS A 214 -11.08 8.75 0.73
C LYS A 214 -12.18 8.27 -0.20
N MET A 215 -12.56 9.08 -1.20
CA MET A 215 -13.56 8.69 -2.18
C MET A 215 -13.06 7.55 -3.06
N TRP A 216 -11.82 7.65 -3.54
CA TRP A 216 -11.22 6.62 -4.39
C TRP A 216 -11.05 5.27 -3.67
N SER A 217 -10.56 5.27 -2.42
CA SER A 217 -10.44 4.03 -1.64
C SER A 217 -11.78 3.43 -1.24
N LEU A 218 -12.83 4.25 -1.12
CA LEU A 218 -14.20 3.75 -0.98
C LEU A 218 -14.65 3.04 -2.26
N SER A 219 -14.42 3.62 -3.44
CA SER A 219 -14.72 2.97 -4.73
C SER A 219 -14.08 1.58 -4.86
N LEU A 220 -12.82 1.41 -4.43
CA LEU A 220 -12.16 0.08 -4.45
C LEU A 220 -12.97 -0.97 -3.68
N ARG A 221 -13.43 -0.62 -2.48
CA ARG A 221 -14.17 -1.52 -1.58
C ARG A 221 -15.61 -1.76 -2.05
N THR A 222 -16.26 -0.73 -2.58
CA THR A 222 -17.66 -0.80 -3.02
C THR A 222 -17.81 -1.66 -4.28
N ASN A 223 -16.80 -1.67 -5.16
CA ASN A 223 -16.92 -2.30 -6.47
C ASN A 223 -16.44 -3.76 -6.51
N TYR A 224 -15.76 -4.24 -5.48
CA TYR A 224 -15.19 -5.58 -5.48
C TYR A 224 -15.10 -6.20 -4.08
N LEU A 225 -15.45 -7.49 -3.97
CA LEU A 225 -15.18 -8.33 -2.81
C LEU A 225 -14.16 -9.40 -3.19
N PRO A 226 -13.10 -9.65 -2.40
CA PRO A 226 -12.19 -10.76 -2.68
C PRO A 226 -12.91 -12.10 -2.59
N TYR A 227 -12.34 -13.11 -3.24
CA TYR A 227 -12.74 -14.51 -3.06
C TYR A 227 -12.28 -15.03 -1.69
N GLU A 228 -11.87 -16.29 -1.58
CA GLU A 228 -11.59 -16.96 -0.31
C GLU A 228 -10.31 -16.44 0.38
N SER A 229 -9.40 -15.85 -0.39
CA SER A 229 -8.10 -15.40 0.09
C SER A 229 -7.76 -13.99 -0.38
N ALA A 230 -7.30 -13.18 0.57
CA ALA A 230 -6.70 -11.89 0.34
C ALA A 230 -5.31 -11.83 1.00
N CYS A 231 -4.47 -10.91 0.57
CA CYS A 231 -3.18 -10.65 1.20
C CYS A 231 -3.04 -9.19 1.59
N VAL A 232 -2.36 -8.93 2.71
CA VAL A 232 -1.94 -7.58 3.12
C VAL A 232 -0.43 -7.48 2.97
N ASP A 233 0.00 -6.45 2.26
CA ASP A 233 1.41 -6.15 2.03
C ASP A 233 1.62 -4.63 1.88
N GLU A 234 2.88 -4.22 1.79
CA GLU A 234 3.33 -2.86 1.57
C GLU A 234 3.85 -2.62 0.13
N GLN A 235 3.47 -1.49 -0.45
CA GLN A 235 4.05 -0.98 -1.69
C GLN A 235 4.70 0.38 -1.43
N VAL A 236 5.86 0.61 -2.05
CA VAL A 236 6.50 1.94 -2.08
C VAL A 236 6.33 2.51 -3.46
N PHE A 237 5.59 3.61 -3.56
CA PHE A 237 5.49 4.40 -4.78
C PHE A 237 6.73 5.31 -4.91
N PRO A 238 7.60 5.13 -5.92
CA PRO A 238 8.83 5.91 -6.07
C PRO A 238 8.55 7.42 -6.11
N PHE A 239 9.14 8.16 -5.18
CA PHE A 239 9.01 9.60 -5.13
C PHE A 239 10.24 10.23 -4.48
N LYS A 240 10.87 11.19 -5.18
CA LYS A 240 12.09 11.86 -4.70
C LYS A 240 11.86 13.31 -4.26
N GLY A 241 10.69 13.89 -4.55
CA GLY A 241 10.37 15.27 -4.18
C GLY A 241 10.28 15.52 -2.67
N ARG A 242 10.11 16.80 -2.30
CA ARG A 242 9.87 17.22 -0.91
C ARG A 242 8.48 16.75 -0.48
N CYS A 243 8.41 15.91 0.55
CA CYS A 243 7.16 15.40 1.13
C CYS A 243 7.43 14.93 2.57
N GLY A 244 6.65 15.45 3.53
CA GLY A 244 6.87 15.23 4.97
C GLY A 244 6.48 13.85 5.52
N PHE A 245 6.19 12.89 4.65
CA PHE A 245 5.94 11.48 5.00
C PHE A 245 6.57 10.50 3.97
N LYS A 246 7.52 10.99 3.18
CA LYS A 246 8.33 10.16 2.28
C LYS A 246 9.19 9.20 3.10
N GLN A 247 9.11 7.91 2.79
CA GLN A 247 9.87 6.86 3.45
C GLN A 247 11.17 6.55 2.71
N TYR A 248 12.19 6.17 3.48
CA TYR A 248 13.39 5.52 2.97
C TYR A 248 13.34 4.02 3.30
N ILE A 249 13.29 3.16 2.28
CA ILE A 249 13.31 1.70 2.42
C ILE A 249 14.48 1.15 1.60
N PRO A 250 15.64 0.87 2.22
CA PRO A 250 16.87 0.52 1.51
C PRO A 250 16.79 -0.79 0.72
N THR A 251 15.90 -1.70 1.13
CA THR A 251 15.71 -3.03 0.54
C THR A 251 14.89 -3.00 -0.76
N LYS A 252 14.24 -1.88 -1.13
CA LYS A 252 13.44 -1.81 -2.36
C LYS A 252 14.34 -1.55 -3.59
N PRO A 253 14.24 -2.39 -4.65
CA PRO A 253 15.24 -2.45 -5.72
C PRO A 253 15.21 -1.29 -6.73
N ARG A 254 14.06 -0.61 -6.91
CA ARG A 254 13.91 0.47 -7.92
C ARG A 254 14.06 1.87 -7.36
N SER A 255 13.53 2.11 -6.18
CA SER A 255 13.68 3.38 -5.48
C SER A 255 13.70 3.11 -4.00
N LYS A 256 14.76 3.59 -3.35
CA LYS A 256 14.87 3.57 -1.90
C LYS A 256 13.98 4.62 -1.25
N TYR A 257 13.55 5.64 -2.00
CA TYR A 257 12.67 6.70 -1.50
C TYR A 257 11.29 6.65 -2.15
N GLY A 258 10.25 6.83 -1.35
CA GLY A 258 8.91 6.89 -1.89
C GLY A 258 7.80 7.04 -0.86
N LEU A 259 6.57 7.00 -1.35
CA LEU A 259 5.38 7.03 -0.51
C LEU A 259 4.99 5.59 -0.18
N LYS A 260 4.94 5.25 1.11
CA LYS A 260 4.60 3.90 1.57
C LYS A 260 3.07 3.74 1.63
N LEU A 261 2.57 2.68 1.02
CA LEU A 261 1.17 2.30 0.96
C LEU A 261 1.01 0.92 1.58
N PHE A 262 -0.05 0.71 2.34
CA PHE A 262 -0.51 -0.61 2.76
C PHE A 262 -1.70 -1.01 1.90
N LEU A 263 -1.68 -2.22 1.35
CA LEU A 263 -2.67 -2.69 0.39
C LEU A 263 -3.26 -4.00 0.90
N LEU A 264 -4.57 -4.14 0.73
CA LEU A 264 -5.25 -5.42 0.76
C LEU A 264 -5.58 -5.81 -0.69
N CYS A 265 -5.09 -6.95 -1.13
CA CYS A 265 -5.30 -7.43 -2.50
C CYS A 265 -5.98 -8.80 -2.50
N CYS A 266 -6.85 -9.04 -3.48
CA CYS A 266 -7.40 -10.37 -3.72
C CYS A 266 -6.32 -11.29 -4.33
N CYS A 267 -6.04 -12.41 -3.70
CA CYS A 267 -5.00 -13.33 -4.17
C CYS A 267 -5.34 -13.95 -5.55
N ARG A 268 -6.62 -14.11 -5.88
CA ARG A 268 -7.05 -14.74 -7.14
C ARG A 268 -6.92 -13.80 -8.34
N THR A 269 -7.23 -12.52 -8.17
CA THR A 269 -7.37 -11.56 -9.28
C THR A 269 -6.35 -10.42 -9.23
N SER A 270 -5.55 -10.34 -8.17
CA SER A 270 -4.65 -9.21 -7.89
C SER A 270 -5.36 -7.85 -7.77
N TYR A 271 -6.69 -7.85 -7.59
CA TYR A 271 -7.46 -6.62 -7.40
C TYR A 271 -7.09 -5.98 -6.05
N CYS A 272 -6.75 -4.69 -6.06
CA CYS A 272 -6.54 -3.92 -4.84
C CYS A 272 -7.89 -3.55 -4.20
N CYS A 273 -8.27 -4.28 -3.16
CA CYS A 273 -9.56 -4.13 -2.51
C CYS A 273 -9.62 -2.93 -1.57
N ASN A 274 -8.52 -2.64 -0.87
CA ASN A 274 -8.44 -1.52 0.06
C ASN A 274 -6.99 -1.03 0.16
N ILE A 275 -6.80 0.25 0.49
CA ILE A 275 -5.50 0.90 0.48
C ILE A 275 -5.43 2.01 1.52
N GLN A 276 -4.28 2.10 2.19
CA GLN A 276 -3.99 3.12 3.20
C GLN A 276 -2.61 3.73 2.94
N LEU A 277 -2.55 5.06 2.77
CA LEU A 277 -1.29 5.78 2.69
C LEU A 277 -0.69 5.95 4.09
N TYR A 278 0.58 5.60 4.24
CA TYR A 278 1.32 5.81 5.46
C TYR A 278 1.84 7.25 5.51
N THR A 279 1.35 8.02 6.48
CA THR A 279 1.70 9.44 6.68
C THR A 279 2.58 9.67 7.91
N GLU A 280 3.20 8.62 8.44
CA GLU A 280 3.89 8.63 9.72
C GLU A 280 3.00 9.12 10.87
N LYS A 281 3.62 9.60 11.95
CA LYS A 281 2.95 10.10 13.14
C LYS A 281 2.40 11.51 12.89
N PRO A 282 1.28 11.87 13.54
CA PRO A 282 0.95 13.27 13.79
C PRO A 282 2.11 13.97 14.53
N VAL A 283 2.28 15.27 14.29
CA VAL A 283 3.35 16.08 14.92
C VAL A 283 3.30 15.92 16.46
N GLY A 284 4.41 15.51 17.08
CA GLY A 284 4.52 15.30 18.53
C GLY A 284 4.06 13.93 19.09
N GLY A 285 3.66 12.98 18.24
CA GLY A 285 3.17 11.67 18.66
C GLY A 285 4.25 10.64 19.06
N LYS A 286 3.94 9.79 20.04
CA LYS A 286 4.75 8.58 20.34
C LYS A 286 4.66 7.57 19.16
N PRO A 287 5.69 6.75 18.91
CA PRO A 287 5.60 5.66 17.94
C PRO A 287 4.34 4.81 18.14
N GLU A 288 3.64 4.55 17.05
CA GLU A 288 2.43 3.75 17.07
C GLU A 288 2.77 2.32 17.48
N LYS A 289 2.26 1.90 18.65
CA LYS A 289 2.38 0.51 19.09
C LYS A 289 1.40 -0.34 18.29
N ASN A 290 1.84 -1.53 17.87
CA ASN A 290 1.02 -2.50 17.14
C ASN A 290 0.48 -2.02 15.79
N GLN A 291 1.23 -1.16 15.09
CA GLN A 291 0.87 -0.66 13.76
C GLN A 291 0.44 -1.79 12.80
N GLY A 292 1.23 -2.86 12.69
CA GLY A 292 0.91 -3.97 11.78
C GLY A 292 -0.48 -4.56 12.04
N LYS A 293 -0.83 -4.79 13.31
CA LYS A 293 -2.17 -5.27 13.69
C LYS A 293 -3.26 -4.27 13.31
N ARG A 294 -3.06 -2.99 13.64
CA ARG A 294 -4.05 -1.93 13.38
C ARG A 294 -4.29 -1.75 11.87
N VAL A 295 -3.22 -1.70 11.06
CA VAL A 295 -3.30 -1.63 9.59
C VAL A 295 -4.13 -2.78 9.02
N VAL A 296 -3.83 -4.02 9.40
CA VAL A 296 -4.55 -5.18 8.87
C VAL A 296 -6.03 -5.11 9.24
N LEU A 297 -6.35 -4.78 10.50
CA LEU A 297 -7.74 -4.66 10.95
C LEU A 297 -8.49 -3.55 10.21
N ASP A 298 -7.89 -2.37 10.02
CA ASP A 298 -8.49 -1.28 9.23
C ASP A 298 -8.76 -1.72 7.78
N LEU A 299 -7.80 -2.43 7.18
CA LEU A 299 -7.88 -2.83 5.78
C LEU A 299 -8.97 -3.87 5.54
N VAL A 300 -9.13 -4.83 6.46
CA VAL A 300 -10.08 -5.95 6.32
C VAL A 300 -11.48 -5.61 6.84
N ASP A 301 -11.67 -4.48 7.52
CA ASP A 301 -12.94 -4.15 8.18
C ASP A 301 -14.14 -4.16 7.23
N TYR A 302 -13.96 -3.70 5.98
CA TYR A 302 -15.01 -3.69 4.96
C TYR A 302 -15.47 -5.10 4.51
N LEU A 303 -14.71 -6.15 4.82
CA LEU A 303 -15.16 -7.54 4.59
C LEU A 303 -16.33 -7.93 5.50
N GLY A 304 -16.57 -7.14 6.55
CA GLY A 304 -17.56 -7.43 7.59
C GLY A 304 -17.09 -8.51 8.54
N ASP A 305 -17.93 -8.75 9.55
CA ASP A 305 -17.79 -9.91 10.43
C ASP A 305 -18.36 -11.15 9.72
N ASP A 306 -17.92 -12.34 10.11
CA ASP A 306 -18.39 -13.61 9.52
C ASP A 306 -18.06 -13.81 8.04
N SER A 307 -17.04 -13.11 7.52
CA SER A 307 -16.66 -13.19 6.11
C SER A 307 -16.21 -14.60 5.67
N GLY A 308 -15.65 -15.40 6.59
CA GLY A 308 -15.13 -16.73 6.32
C GLY A 308 -13.92 -16.75 5.37
N ARG A 309 -13.22 -15.63 5.19
CA ARG A 309 -12.04 -15.51 4.32
C ARG A 309 -10.74 -15.75 5.08
N ASN A 310 -9.67 -16.00 4.34
CA ASN A 310 -8.30 -16.00 4.84
C ASN A 310 -7.58 -14.71 4.44
N VAL A 311 -6.77 -14.18 5.35
CA VAL A 311 -5.83 -13.09 5.08
C VAL A 311 -4.41 -13.59 5.28
N THR A 312 -3.61 -13.48 4.22
CA THR A 312 -2.19 -13.79 4.25
C THR A 312 -1.37 -12.52 4.47
N THR A 313 -0.41 -12.54 5.39
CA THR A 313 0.44 -11.38 5.70
C THR A 313 1.92 -11.73 5.80
N ASP A 314 2.78 -10.73 5.64
CA ASP A 314 4.22 -10.85 5.90
C ASP A 314 4.58 -10.88 7.41
N ASN A 315 5.88 -10.88 7.73
CA ASN A 315 6.37 -10.91 9.11
C ASN A 315 6.19 -9.59 9.89
N PHE A 316 6.02 -8.47 9.19
CA PHE A 316 5.81 -7.16 9.81
C PHE A 316 4.43 -7.11 10.46
N PHE A 317 3.42 -7.66 9.78
CA PHE A 317 2.04 -7.69 10.29
C PHE A 317 1.76 -8.87 11.23
N THR A 318 2.30 -10.05 10.94
CA THR A 318 1.90 -11.30 11.63
C THR A 318 2.27 -11.29 13.10
N SER A 319 1.27 -11.59 13.95
CA SER A 319 1.41 -11.81 15.39
C SER A 319 0.23 -12.64 15.90
N LEU A 320 0.39 -13.30 17.05
CA LEU A 320 -0.71 -14.03 17.68
C LEU A 320 -1.90 -13.11 17.99
N ALA A 321 -1.62 -11.92 18.53
CA ALA A 321 -2.64 -10.93 18.85
C ALA A 321 -3.41 -10.38 17.64
N LEU A 322 -2.83 -10.41 16.43
CA LEU A 322 -3.54 -10.12 15.18
C LEU A 322 -4.46 -11.28 14.82
N GLY A 323 -3.93 -12.51 14.85
CA GLY A 323 -4.70 -13.72 14.57
C GLY A 323 -5.95 -13.84 15.45
N GLU A 324 -5.82 -13.60 16.76
CA GLU A 324 -6.94 -13.62 17.69
C GLU A 324 -8.00 -12.56 17.36
N ALA A 325 -7.58 -11.38 16.90
CA ALA A 325 -8.50 -10.31 16.51
C ALA A 325 -9.24 -10.63 15.21
N LEU A 326 -8.56 -11.27 14.25
CA LEU A 326 -9.18 -11.70 12.99
C LEU A 326 -10.16 -12.85 13.20
N LEU A 327 -9.85 -13.81 14.07
CA LEU A 327 -10.78 -14.91 14.39
C LEU A 327 -12.09 -14.43 15.00
N LYS A 328 -12.09 -13.32 15.76
CA LYS A 328 -13.34 -12.69 16.25
C LYS A 328 -14.23 -12.18 15.13
N LYS A 329 -13.66 -11.88 13.96
CA LYS A 329 -14.36 -11.52 12.72
C LYS A 329 -14.57 -12.72 11.79
N ASN A 330 -14.26 -13.95 12.26
CA ASN A 330 -14.25 -15.18 11.45
C ASN A 330 -13.40 -15.01 10.15
N ILE A 331 -12.25 -14.36 10.31
CA ILE A 331 -11.21 -14.24 9.30
C ILE A 331 -10.02 -15.04 9.81
N SER A 332 -9.50 -15.96 9.01
CA SER A 332 -8.26 -16.66 9.36
C SER A 332 -7.02 -15.89 8.94
N LEU A 333 -5.93 -16.13 9.66
CA LEU A 333 -4.61 -15.57 9.38
C LEU A 333 -3.67 -16.68 8.92
N ILE A 334 -2.87 -16.37 7.91
CA ILE A 334 -1.66 -17.09 7.56
C ILE A 334 -0.54 -16.08 7.40
N GLY A 335 0.63 -16.35 7.95
CA GLY A 335 1.77 -15.48 7.67
C GLY A 335 3.07 -15.99 8.23
N THR A 336 4.16 -15.47 7.67
CA THR A 336 5.46 -15.62 8.31
C THR A 336 5.45 -14.80 9.60
N ILE A 337 5.99 -15.32 10.69
CA ILE A 337 6.03 -14.60 11.97
C ILE A 337 7.47 -14.29 12.34
N ARG A 338 7.74 -13.03 12.72
CA ARG A 338 9.10 -12.58 13.05
C ARG A 338 9.62 -13.34 14.29
N LYS A 339 10.82 -13.92 14.20
CA LYS A 339 11.45 -14.73 15.27
C LYS A 339 11.57 -14.01 16.62
N SER A 340 11.63 -12.66 16.61
CA SER A 340 11.70 -11.83 17.82
C SER A 340 10.38 -11.75 18.58
N ARG A 341 9.27 -12.22 18.01
CA ARG A 341 7.95 -12.22 18.65
C ARG A 341 7.98 -13.04 19.94
N PRO A 342 7.50 -12.49 21.08
CA PRO A 342 7.59 -13.16 22.38
C PRO A 342 6.72 -14.42 22.48
N GLU A 343 5.71 -14.57 21.62
CA GLU A 343 4.85 -15.76 21.54
C GLU A 343 5.52 -17.00 20.94
N ILE A 344 6.69 -16.87 20.30
CA ILE A 344 7.39 -17.99 19.65
C ILE A 344 8.25 -18.72 20.68
N PRO A 345 8.13 -20.05 20.84
CA PRO A 345 9.04 -20.82 21.67
C PRO A 345 10.47 -20.84 21.13
N SER A 346 11.47 -20.84 22.00
CA SER A 346 12.87 -20.84 21.58
C SER A 346 13.27 -22.06 20.74
N ALA A 347 12.60 -23.21 20.91
CA ALA A 347 12.80 -24.41 20.09
C ALA A 347 12.45 -24.21 18.59
N PHE A 348 11.69 -23.16 18.25
CA PHE A 348 11.27 -22.85 16.88
C PHE A 348 12.27 -21.92 16.17
N LEU A 349 13.31 -21.47 16.86
CA LEU A 349 14.36 -20.62 16.31
C LEU A 349 15.37 -21.42 15.49
N PRO A 350 16.21 -20.75 14.67
CA PRO A 350 17.29 -21.42 13.95
C PRO A 350 18.22 -22.18 14.90
N SER A 351 18.63 -23.38 14.50
CA SER A 351 19.54 -24.22 15.27
C SER A 351 20.47 -24.98 14.31
N LYS A 352 21.75 -25.12 14.70
CA LYS A 352 22.76 -25.87 13.93
C LYS A 352 22.50 -27.40 14.00
N TYR A 353 21.72 -27.85 14.97
CA TYR A 353 21.40 -29.26 15.24
C TYR A 353 20.13 -29.75 14.54
N ARG A 354 19.31 -28.86 13.99
CA ARG A 354 18.12 -29.27 13.25
C ARG A 354 18.46 -29.67 11.83
N GLU A 355 17.92 -30.81 11.40
CA GLU A 355 18.10 -31.34 10.05
C GLU A 355 17.47 -30.41 9.00
N VAL A 356 18.14 -30.28 7.86
CA VAL A 356 17.59 -29.53 6.72
C VAL A 356 16.34 -30.24 6.22
N HIS A 357 15.32 -29.46 5.85
CA HIS A 357 13.99 -29.91 5.46
C HIS A 357 13.13 -30.51 6.58
N SER A 358 13.59 -30.47 7.83
CA SER A 358 12.76 -30.82 8.98
C SER A 358 11.76 -29.71 9.33
N SER A 359 10.65 -30.09 9.96
CA SER A 359 9.63 -29.19 10.51
C SER A 359 9.36 -29.49 11.98
N LEU A 360 9.10 -28.44 12.77
CA LEU A 360 8.53 -28.56 14.11
C LEU A 360 7.17 -27.88 14.13
N PHE A 361 6.22 -28.51 14.80
CA PHE A 361 4.85 -28.01 14.94
C PHE A 361 4.53 -27.74 16.40
N GLY A 362 3.74 -26.70 16.61
CA GLY A 362 3.19 -26.31 17.90
C GLY A 362 1.75 -25.89 17.70
N HIS A 363 0.85 -26.37 18.55
CA HIS A 363 -0.58 -26.17 18.41
C HIS A 363 -1.19 -25.54 19.66
N THR A 364 -2.12 -24.63 19.46
CA THR A 364 -3.11 -24.20 20.45
C THR A 364 -4.51 -24.61 19.96
N SER A 365 -5.57 -24.20 20.65
CA SER A 365 -6.95 -24.42 20.18
C SER A 365 -7.23 -23.80 18.80
N ASP A 366 -6.58 -22.69 18.49
CA ASP A 366 -6.95 -21.83 17.38
C ASP A 366 -5.80 -21.54 16.42
N PHE A 367 -4.57 -21.96 16.76
CA PHE A 367 -3.38 -21.67 15.98
C PHE A 367 -2.45 -22.86 15.87
N THR A 368 -1.84 -23.00 14.69
CA THR A 368 -0.67 -23.82 14.44
C THR A 368 0.52 -22.92 14.13
N LEU A 369 1.61 -23.15 14.84
CA LEU A 369 2.92 -22.59 14.60
C LEU A 369 3.79 -23.67 13.96
N VAL A 370 4.49 -23.34 12.88
CA VAL A 370 5.47 -24.25 12.27
C VAL A 370 6.82 -23.57 12.12
N SER A 371 7.89 -24.30 12.41
CA SER A 371 9.27 -23.91 12.14
C SER A 371 9.92 -24.89 11.17
N TYR A 372 10.14 -24.43 9.95
CA TYR A 372 10.75 -25.20 8.87
C TYR A 372 12.21 -24.77 8.64
N VAL A 373 13.10 -25.74 8.39
CA VAL A 373 14.53 -25.51 8.17
C VAL A 373 14.85 -25.62 6.69
N PRO A 374 14.88 -24.51 5.91
CA PRO A 374 15.16 -24.57 4.48
C PRO A 374 16.64 -24.86 4.18
N LYS A 375 17.54 -24.44 5.08
CA LYS A 375 19.00 -24.57 4.98
C LYS A 375 19.60 -24.70 6.38
N LYS A 376 20.79 -25.29 6.49
CA LYS A 376 21.48 -25.49 7.77
C LYS A 376 21.63 -24.15 8.52
N GLY A 377 21.28 -24.15 9.81
CA GLY A 377 21.37 -22.95 10.65
C GLY A 377 20.35 -21.84 10.34
N LYS A 378 19.34 -22.09 9.47
CA LYS A 378 18.25 -21.14 9.20
C LYS A 378 16.91 -21.79 9.53
N ALA A 379 15.94 -20.99 9.96
CA ALA A 379 14.56 -21.41 10.16
C ALA A 379 13.60 -20.34 9.66
N VAL A 380 12.48 -20.77 9.08
CA VAL A 380 11.34 -19.94 8.71
C VAL A 380 10.17 -20.36 9.59
N THR A 381 9.59 -19.38 10.28
CA THR A 381 8.46 -19.61 11.18
C THR A 381 7.18 -19.07 10.55
N LEU A 382 6.12 -19.88 10.54
CA LEU A 382 4.81 -19.50 10.03
C LEU A 382 3.77 -19.70 11.15
N LEU A 383 2.82 -18.77 11.23
CA LEU A 383 1.64 -18.86 12.09
C LEU A 383 0.41 -19.01 11.20
N SER A 384 -0.47 -19.95 11.55
CA SER A 384 -1.74 -20.15 10.87
C SER A 384 -2.87 -20.34 11.87
N SER A 385 -4.01 -19.70 11.63
CA SER A 385 -5.29 -20.04 12.28
C SER A 385 -6.26 -20.76 11.35
N MET A 386 -5.82 -21.08 10.13
CA MET A 386 -6.58 -21.80 9.11
C MET A 386 -6.29 -23.30 9.16
N HIS A 387 -5.04 -23.68 9.45
CA HIS A 387 -4.61 -25.07 9.47
C HIS A 387 -4.38 -25.50 10.92
N LEU A 388 -5.18 -26.45 11.40
CA LEU A 388 -5.11 -26.96 12.78
C LEU A 388 -4.64 -28.41 12.87
N ASP A 389 -4.52 -29.08 11.73
CA ASP A 389 -4.02 -30.44 11.61
C ASP A 389 -2.48 -30.44 11.49
N ALA A 390 -1.83 -31.56 11.82
CA ALA A 390 -0.38 -31.73 11.81
C ALA A 390 0.21 -31.92 10.40
#